data_AF-A0A961JKZ5-F1
#
_entry.id   AF-A0A961JKZ5-F1
#
_cell.length_a   1.000
_cell.length_b   1.000
_cell.length_c   1.000
_cell.angle_alpha   90.00
_cell.angle_beta   90.00
_cell.angle_gamma   90.00
#
_symmetry.space_group_name_H-M   'P 1'
#
loop_
_entity.id
_entity.type
_entity.pdbx_description
1 polymer ?
#
loop_
_entity_poly.entity_id
_entity_poly.type
_entity_poly.pdbx_seq_one_letter_code
_entity_poly.pdbx_strand_id
1 'polypeptide(L)'
;MGDSDGSSGAAHSRAAEQIGLAEDPPEQAEERAGFFGRILEALSPSEEDTAQAPRGRVAAEPLKGMMNLRRMRVEDVAIPTAEIVAVASSVSRDELVGVFRDSGMTRVPVYEGTLDSPLGFIHLKDFALTHGFNGNSTPFDVAAMLRPLLFVPPSMPLGVLLAKMQTERRHMALVIDE
;
A
#
# COMPACT_ATOMS: atom_id res chain seq x y z
N MET A 1 -5.90 14.78 57.75
CA MET A 1 -7.20 15.49 57.68
C MET A 1 -7.09 16.50 56.55
N GLY A 2 -7.83 16.44 55.46
CA GLY A 2 -8.91 15.56 55.02
C GLY A 2 -9.12 15.83 53.53
N ASP A 3 -9.66 14.83 52.87
CA ASP A 3 -9.83 14.69 51.43
C ASP A 3 -10.77 15.75 50.84
N SER A 4 -10.50 16.15 49.59
CA SER A 4 -11.42 16.94 48.78
C SER A 4 -12.10 16.03 47.75
N ASP A 5 -13.24 15.48 48.16
CA ASP A 5 -14.24 14.87 47.29
C ASP A 5 -15.00 15.96 46.52
N GLY A 6 -15.04 15.82 45.19
CA GLY A 6 -15.88 16.62 44.31
C GLY A 6 -16.88 15.72 43.58
N SER A 7 -18.01 15.43 44.20
CA SER A 7 -19.14 14.72 43.59
C SER A 7 -20.42 15.58 43.65
N SER A 8 -21.03 15.73 42.47
CA SER A 8 -22.48 15.76 42.20
C SER A 8 -23.38 16.89 42.74
N GLY A 9 -24.36 17.26 41.90
CA GLY A 9 -25.58 17.97 42.30
C GLY A 9 -25.71 19.32 41.59
N ALA A 10 -26.22 19.37 40.37
CA ALA A 10 -27.65 19.51 40.08
C ALA A 10 -28.23 20.88 40.47
N ALA A 11 -28.67 21.59 39.42
CA ALA A 11 -29.87 22.44 39.36
C ALA A 11 -30.07 23.53 40.44
N HIS A 12 -29.97 24.78 39.99
CA HIS A 12 -30.92 25.81 40.42
C HIS A 12 -31.53 26.52 39.22
N SER A 13 -32.78 26.14 38.97
CA SER A 13 -33.80 26.88 38.24
C SER A 13 -34.19 28.18 38.97
N ARG A 14 -34.39 29.26 38.21
CA ARG A 14 -35.31 30.37 38.52
C ARG A 14 -35.98 30.76 37.19
N ALA A 15 -37.25 30.39 37.03
CA ALA A 15 -38.46 31.17 37.36
C ALA A 15 -38.93 31.90 36.09
N ALA A 16 -39.93 31.36 35.39
CA ALA A 16 -41.39 31.65 35.53
C ALA A 16 -41.70 33.04 34.95
N GLU A 17 -42.65 33.28 34.05
CA GLU A 17 -43.91 32.66 33.62
C GLU A 17 -44.31 33.50 32.34
N GLN A 18 -45.15 33.15 31.37
CA GLN A 18 -46.42 32.43 31.40
C GLN A 18 -46.97 32.26 29.95
N ILE A 19 -47.61 31.09 29.72
CA ILE A 19 -48.79 30.73 28.85
C ILE A 19 -48.86 31.11 27.34
N GLY A 20 -49.21 30.19 26.42
CA GLY A 20 -49.78 28.86 26.61
C GLY A 20 -49.97 27.99 25.35
N LEU A 21 -50.09 26.69 25.63
CA LEU A 21 -50.93 25.65 25.03
C LEU A 21 -50.89 25.41 23.50
N ALA A 22 -50.03 24.47 23.07
CA ALA A 22 -50.39 23.31 22.24
C ALA A 22 -49.22 22.31 22.21
N GLU A 23 -49.53 21.02 22.35
CA GLU A 23 -48.59 19.89 22.43
C GLU A 23 -48.00 19.52 21.05
N ASP A 24 -46.69 19.28 20.98
CA ASP A 24 -46.04 18.54 19.88
C ASP A 24 -46.05 17.03 20.17
N PRO A 25 -46.01 16.18 19.13
CA PRO A 25 -44.85 15.31 19.04
C PRO A 25 -44.17 15.30 17.65
N PRO A 26 -42.90 14.89 17.60
CA PRO A 26 -41.91 15.48 16.70
C PRO A 26 -41.82 14.83 15.32
N GLU A 27 -41.39 15.67 14.38
CA GLU A 27 -40.93 15.32 13.05
C GLU A 27 -39.80 14.27 13.08
N GLN A 28 -39.92 13.33 12.16
CA GLN A 28 -39.03 12.21 11.94
C GLN A 28 -37.66 12.72 11.49
N ALA A 29 -36.65 12.56 12.35
CA ALA A 29 -35.26 12.66 11.95
C ALA A 29 -34.89 11.41 11.15
N GLU A 30 -34.69 11.59 9.85
CA GLU A 30 -34.10 10.60 8.95
C GLU A 30 -32.65 10.28 9.38
N GLU A 31 -32.48 9.29 10.24
CA GLU A 31 -31.19 8.65 10.44
C GLU A 31 -30.88 7.74 9.24
N ARG A 32 -29.96 8.22 8.42
CA ARG A 32 -29.32 7.48 7.33
C ARG A 32 -28.76 6.16 7.87
N ALA A 33 -29.51 5.08 7.69
CA ALA A 33 -29.08 3.71 7.93
C ALA A 33 -27.90 3.39 6.99
N GLY A 34 -26.70 3.68 7.47
CA GLY A 34 -25.44 3.36 6.84
C GLY A 34 -25.20 1.85 6.79
N PHE A 35 -24.14 1.51 6.09
CA PHE A 35 -23.70 0.19 5.64
C PHE A 35 -23.77 -0.99 6.64
N PHE A 36 -23.94 -0.72 7.93
CA PHE A 36 -23.97 -1.72 9.00
C PHE A 36 -25.37 -2.27 9.29
N GLY A 37 -26.45 -1.56 8.92
CA GLY A 37 -27.83 -2.06 9.11
C GLY A 37 -28.17 -3.26 8.21
N ARG A 38 -27.60 -3.29 6.99
CA ARG A 38 -27.85 -4.36 6.01
C ARG A 38 -27.17 -5.69 6.34
N ILE A 39 -26.20 -5.69 7.26
CA ILE A 39 -25.43 -6.90 7.60
C ILE A 39 -26.07 -7.64 8.78
N LEU A 40 -26.82 -6.94 9.66
CA LEU A 40 -27.46 -7.58 10.83
C LEU A 40 -28.85 -8.17 10.52
N GLU A 41 -29.56 -7.67 9.52
CA GLU A 41 -30.89 -8.19 9.10
C GLU A 41 -30.80 -9.57 8.43
N ALA A 42 -29.62 -9.96 7.94
CA ALA A 42 -29.38 -11.27 7.32
C ALA A 42 -29.18 -12.43 8.32
N LEU A 43 -29.27 -12.17 9.63
CA LEU A 43 -29.00 -13.17 10.68
C LEU A 43 -30.22 -13.52 11.56
N SER A 44 -31.45 -13.18 11.16
CA SER A 44 -32.64 -13.72 11.83
C SER A 44 -32.92 -15.16 11.38
N PRO A 45 -32.91 -16.15 12.27
CA PRO A 45 -33.29 -17.51 11.93
C PRO A 45 -34.82 -17.60 11.95
N SER A 46 -35.46 -17.77 10.78
CA SER A 46 -36.79 -18.35 10.70
C SER A 46 -36.62 -19.82 10.33
N GLU A 47 -36.91 -20.69 11.30
CA GLU A 47 -37.11 -22.12 11.09
C GLU A 47 -38.38 -22.30 10.25
N GLU A 48 -38.26 -22.91 9.06
CA GLU A 48 -39.03 -24.09 8.64
C GLU A 48 -38.90 -24.37 7.11
N ASP A 49 -38.23 -25.50 6.87
CA ASP A 49 -38.45 -26.54 5.85
C ASP A 49 -38.03 -26.44 4.36
N THR A 50 -37.16 -27.39 4.02
CA THR A 50 -36.88 -28.10 2.76
C THR A 50 -37.00 -27.44 1.38
N ALA A 51 -35.84 -27.19 0.73
CA ALA A 51 -35.46 -27.78 -0.56
C ALA A 51 -34.02 -27.39 -0.95
N GLN A 52 -33.31 -28.33 -1.58
CA GLN A 52 -31.89 -28.30 -1.92
C GLN A 52 -31.45 -27.06 -2.69
N ALA A 53 -30.40 -26.40 -2.17
CA ALA A 53 -29.61 -25.46 -2.94
C ALA A 53 -28.56 -26.21 -3.78
N PRO A 54 -28.42 -25.96 -5.09
CA PRO A 54 -27.09 -25.87 -5.63
C PRO A 54 -26.61 -24.48 -5.22
N ARG A 55 -26.09 -24.34 -3.99
CA ARG A 55 -25.10 -23.28 -3.75
C ARG A 55 -23.96 -23.65 -4.69
N GLY A 56 -23.98 -23.07 -5.89
CA GLY A 56 -22.81 -23.02 -6.74
C GLY A 56 -21.73 -22.44 -5.85
N ARG A 57 -20.89 -23.33 -5.32
CA ARG A 57 -19.64 -22.93 -4.73
C ARG A 57 -18.96 -22.21 -5.87
N VAL A 58 -18.99 -20.88 -5.84
CA VAL A 58 -17.94 -20.12 -6.48
C VAL A 58 -16.72 -20.58 -5.69
N ALA A 59 -16.09 -21.66 -6.18
CA ALA A 59 -14.80 -22.05 -5.71
C ALA A 59 -14.01 -20.77 -5.90
N ALA A 60 -13.65 -20.14 -4.78
CA ALA A 60 -12.57 -19.19 -4.82
C ALA A 60 -11.47 -19.95 -5.58
N GLU A 61 -10.97 -19.43 -6.69
CA GLU A 61 -9.72 -19.92 -7.25
C GLU A 61 -8.56 -19.11 -6.62
N PRO A 62 -8.14 -19.30 -5.35
CA PRO A 62 -6.87 -18.80 -4.88
C PRO A 62 -5.75 -19.86 -4.99
N LEU A 63 -5.94 -20.94 -5.76
CA LEU A 63 -5.01 -22.08 -5.69
C LEU A 63 -4.05 -22.21 -6.88
N LYS A 64 -4.40 -21.78 -8.10
CA LYS A 64 -3.51 -21.95 -9.26
C LYS A 64 -2.29 -21.04 -9.22
N GLY A 65 -2.49 -19.75 -8.94
CA GLY A 65 -1.40 -18.76 -8.92
C GLY A 65 -0.34 -19.06 -7.86
N MET A 66 -0.75 -19.28 -6.61
CA MET A 66 0.18 -19.60 -5.51
C MET A 66 0.88 -20.96 -5.70
N MET A 67 0.20 -21.94 -6.29
CA MET A 67 0.79 -23.26 -6.56
C MET A 67 1.81 -23.22 -7.70
N ASN A 68 1.62 -22.34 -8.69
CA ASN A 68 2.60 -22.10 -9.75
C ASN A 68 3.86 -21.41 -9.22
N LEU A 69 3.73 -20.37 -8.38
CA LEU A 69 4.88 -19.70 -7.74
C LEU A 69 5.80 -20.67 -6.99
N ARG A 70 5.24 -21.75 -6.43
CA ARG A 70 6.02 -22.77 -5.70
C ARG A 70 6.92 -23.60 -6.60
N ARG A 71 6.66 -23.64 -7.90
CA ARG A 71 7.42 -24.41 -8.90
C ARG A 71 8.36 -23.56 -9.74
N MET A 72 8.21 -22.23 -9.69
CA MET A 72 8.99 -21.28 -10.47
C MET A 72 10.28 -20.88 -9.76
N ARG A 73 11.29 -20.54 -10.55
CA ARG A 73 12.56 -19.95 -10.16
C ARG A 73 12.61 -18.49 -10.56
N VAL A 74 13.65 -17.79 -10.12
CA VAL A 74 13.86 -16.37 -10.45
C VAL A 74 14.07 -16.20 -11.96
N GLU A 75 14.85 -17.08 -12.59
CA GLU A 75 15.09 -17.06 -14.04
C GLU A 75 13.81 -17.15 -14.89
N ASP A 76 12.77 -17.84 -14.41
CA ASP A 76 11.50 -18.00 -15.14
C ASP A 76 10.70 -16.69 -15.27
N VAL A 77 11.03 -15.68 -14.45
CA VAL A 77 10.30 -14.39 -14.37
C VAL A 77 11.20 -13.16 -14.49
N ALA A 78 12.51 -13.36 -14.64
CA ALA A 78 13.47 -12.27 -14.72
C ALA A 78 13.31 -11.48 -16.02
N ILE A 79 13.56 -10.17 -15.95
CA ILE A 79 13.65 -9.32 -17.14
C ILE A 79 15.04 -9.54 -17.77
N PRO A 80 15.15 -9.89 -19.06
CA PRO A 80 16.43 -10.07 -19.74
C PRO A 80 17.29 -8.80 -19.69
N THR A 81 18.62 -8.95 -19.60
CA THR A 81 19.56 -7.81 -19.49
C THR A 81 19.39 -6.78 -20.62
N ALA A 82 19.09 -7.23 -21.83
CA ALA A 82 18.87 -6.37 -23.00
C ALA A 82 17.62 -5.47 -22.88
N GLU A 83 16.68 -5.81 -22.00
CA GLU A 83 15.43 -5.07 -21.78
C GLU A 83 15.50 -4.19 -20.52
N ILE A 84 16.60 -4.24 -19.76
CA ILE A 84 16.76 -3.44 -18.55
C ILE A 84 16.94 -1.97 -18.91
N VAL A 85 16.00 -1.13 -18.45
CA VAL A 85 16.17 0.32 -18.44
C VAL A 85 17.06 0.70 -17.27
N ALA A 86 18.24 1.25 -17.58
CA ALA A 86 19.30 1.55 -16.64
C ALA A 86 19.94 2.91 -16.93
N VAL A 87 20.67 3.45 -15.96
CA VAL A 87 21.48 4.68 -16.14
C VAL A 87 22.92 4.47 -15.68
N ALA A 88 23.84 5.22 -16.26
CA ALA A 88 25.22 5.28 -15.78
C ALA A 88 25.32 6.12 -14.50
N SER A 89 26.35 5.85 -13.68
CA SER A 89 26.66 6.66 -12.49
C SER A 89 26.95 8.13 -12.80
N SER A 90 27.38 8.43 -14.03
CA SER A 90 27.65 9.77 -14.55
C SER A 90 26.45 10.45 -15.21
N VAL A 91 25.26 9.85 -15.18
CA VAL A 91 24.05 10.41 -15.80
C VAL A 91 23.78 11.83 -15.31
N SER A 92 23.43 12.74 -16.21
CA SER A 92 23.04 14.09 -15.81
C SER A 92 21.61 14.10 -15.23
N ARG A 93 21.28 15.14 -14.46
CA ARG A 93 19.94 15.31 -13.92
C ARG A 93 18.86 15.28 -15.01
N ASP A 94 19.09 16.00 -16.11
CA ASP A 94 18.09 16.19 -17.15
C ASP A 94 17.90 14.90 -17.98
N GLU A 95 18.97 14.14 -18.20
CA GLU A 95 18.87 12.79 -18.79
C GLU A 95 18.09 11.83 -17.90
N LEU A 96 18.34 11.85 -16.58
CA LEU A 96 17.61 11.01 -15.62
C LEU A 96 16.11 11.35 -15.60
N VAL A 97 15.75 12.63 -15.71
CA VAL A 97 14.35 13.05 -15.88
C VAL A 97 13.75 12.45 -17.16
N GLY A 98 14.49 12.51 -18.27
CA GLY A 98 14.09 11.90 -19.54
C GLY A 98 13.82 10.41 -19.37
N VAL A 99 14.73 9.67 -18.75
CA VAL A 99 14.58 8.23 -18.49
C VAL A 99 13.34 7.94 -17.67
N PHE A 100 13.08 8.68 -16.59
CA PHE A 100 11.87 8.47 -15.79
C PHE A 100 10.58 8.75 -16.55
N ARG A 101 10.56 9.81 -17.36
CA ARG A 101 9.39 10.20 -18.15
C ARG A 101 9.10 9.19 -19.26
N ASP A 102 10.13 8.75 -19.95
CA ASP A 102 9.99 7.94 -21.16
C ASP A 102 9.81 6.45 -20.83
N SER A 103 10.41 5.96 -19.74
CA SER A 103 10.26 4.56 -19.31
C SER A 103 9.05 4.30 -18.40
N GLY A 104 8.56 5.31 -17.67
CA GLY A 104 7.53 5.16 -16.64
C GLY A 104 7.95 4.34 -15.42
N MET A 105 9.23 3.99 -15.29
CA MET A 105 9.73 3.16 -14.20
C MET A 105 9.86 3.95 -12.90
N THR A 106 9.45 3.36 -11.77
CA THR A 106 9.63 3.99 -10.44
C THR A 106 11.03 3.76 -9.87
N ARG A 107 11.73 2.71 -10.31
CA ARG A 107 13.07 2.34 -9.85
C ARG A 107 13.92 2.08 -11.07
N VAL A 108 15.07 2.74 -11.14
CA VAL A 108 16.00 2.61 -12.27
C VAL A 108 17.36 2.22 -11.71
N PRO A 109 17.91 1.05 -12.08
CA PRO A 109 19.23 0.64 -11.67
C PRO A 109 20.33 1.58 -12.20
N VAL A 110 21.38 1.74 -11.41
CA VAL A 110 22.55 2.56 -11.72
C VAL A 110 23.78 1.67 -11.79
N TYR A 111 24.59 1.85 -12.83
CA TYR A 111 25.79 1.06 -13.08
C TYR A 111 27.02 1.93 -13.31
N GLU A 112 28.18 1.35 -13.08
CA GLU A 112 29.46 1.96 -13.43
C GLU A 112 30.05 1.27 -14.67
N GLY A 113 30.17 2.01 -15.77
CA GLY A 113 30.70 1.50 -17.04
C GLY A 113 29.74 0.53 -17.74
N THR A 114 29.60 -0.69 -17.23
CA THR A 114 28.80 -1.79 -17.83
C THR A 114 27.68 -2.25 -16.90
N LEU A 115 26.66 -2.92 -17.45
CA LEU A 115 25.56 -3.49 -16.68
C LEU A 115 26.00 -4.60 -15.69
N ASP A 116 27.22 -5.11 -15.81
CA ASP A 116 27.77 -6.12 -14.90
C ASP A 116 28.29 -5.51 -13.58
N SER A 117 28.35 -4.17 -13.49
CA SER A 117 28.85 -3.43 -12.32
C SER A 117 27.75 -2.54 -11.70
N PRO A 118 26.71 -3.13 -11.08
CA PRO A 118 25.62 -2.39 -10.45
C PRO A 118 26.08 -1.69 -9.17
N LEU A 119 25.78 -0.40 -9.05
CA LEU A 119 26.02 0.37 -7.83
C LEU A 119 24.80 0.39 -6.90
N GLY A 120 23.60 0.34 -7.48
CA GLY A 120 22.34 0.47 -6.75
C GLY A 120 21.19 0.82 -7.69
N PHE A 121 20.16 1.47 -7.16
CA PHE A 121 19.08 2.03 -7.97
C PHE A 121 18.65 3.40 -7.45
N ILE A 122 18.10 4.23 -8.34
CA ILE A 122 17.46 5.50 -7.99
C ILE A 122 15.95 5.29 -7.95
N HIS A 123 15.30 5.83 -6.92
CA HIS A 123 13.86 5.83 -6.78
C HIS A 123 13.27 7.15 -7.26
N LEU A 124 12.29 7.11 -8.18
CA LEU A 124 11.64 8.29 -8.74
C LEU A 124 11.13 9.25 -7.66
N LYS A 125 10.49 8.72 -6.61
CA LYS A 125 9.99 9.54 -5.50
C LYS A 125 11.11 10.33 -4.80
N ASP A 126 12.27 9.73 -4.56
CA ASP A 126 13.34 10.43 -3.86
C ASP A 126 13.93 11.51 -4.75
N PHE A 127 14.15 11.17 -6.01
CA PHE A 127 14.57 12.12 -7.03
C PHE A 127 13.60 13.31 -7.11
N ALA A 128 12.29 13.06 -7.18
CA ALA A 128 11.27 14.10 -7.27
C ALA A 128 11.17 14.96 -5.99
N LEU A 129 11.30 14.37 -4.81
CA LEU A 129 11.26 15.11 -3.54
C LEU A 129 12.51 15.97 -3.34
N THR A 130 13.69 15.51 -3.79
CA THR A 130 14.95 16.25 -3.65
C THR A 130 15.14 17.30 -4.73
N HIS A 131 14.74 17.00 -5.97
CA HIS A 131 15.08 17.82 -7.15
C HIS A 131 13.88 18.31 -7.98
N GLY A 132 12.66 17.83 -7.74
CA GLY A 132 11.49 18.11 -8.59
C GLY A 132 10.65 19.32 -8.21
N PHE A 133 10.35 19.52 -6.92
CA PHE A 133 9.37 20.53 -6.48
C PHE A 133 9.99 21.81 -5.89
N ASN A 134 11.18 21.72 -5.27
CA ASN A 134 11.85 22.84 -4.60
C ASN A 134 13.22 23.12 -5.23
N GLY A 135 13.21 23.53 -6.50
CA GLY A 135 14.41 23.76 -7.28
C GLY A 135 15.48 24.60 -6.56
N ASN A 136 16.71 24.08 -6.59
CA ASN A 136 18.00 24.77 -6.43
C ASN A 136 18.76 24.64 -5.09
N SER A 137 18.31 23.91 -4.07
CA SER A 137 19.09 23.87 -2.81
C SER A 137 20.23 22.84 -2.77
N THR A 138 20.14 21.74 -3.53
CA THR A 138 21.12 20.65 -3.46
C THR A 138 21.77 20.38 -4.82
N PRO A 139 23.11 20.30 -4.87
CA PRO A 139 23.82 19.77 -6.03
C PRO A 139 23.27 18.39 -6.40
N PHE A 140 23.13 18.15 -7.69
CA PHE A 140 22.75 16.83 -8.18
C PHE A 140 23.93 15.87 -7.98
N ASP A 141 23.72 14.86 -7.14
CA ASP A 141 24.68 13.80 -6.89
C ASP A 141 23.95 12.45 -6.95
N VAL A 142 24.33 11.63 -7.94
CA VAL A 142 23.79 10.29 -8.11
C VAL A 142 24.10 9.40 -6.91
N ALA A 143 25.32 9.51 -6.36
CA ALA A 143 25.76 8.66 -5.26
C ALA A 143 24.91 8.86 -4.01
N ALA A 144 24.50 10.11 -3.72
CA ALA A 144 23.63 10.45 -2.60
C ALA A 144 22.21 9.87 -2.72
N MET A 145 21.76 9.52 -3.93
CA MET A 145 20.43 8.95 -4.18
C MET A 145 20.42 7.43 -4.34
N LEU A 146 21.58 6.78 -4.33
CA LEU A 146 21.68 5.34 -4.51
C LEU A 146 21.03 4.60 -3.34
N ARG A 147 20.07 3.75 -3.68
CA ARG A 147 19.54 2.73 -2.78
C ARG A 147 20.13 1.37 -3.10
N PRO A 148 20.34 0.51 -2.09
CA PRO A 148 20.97 -0.80 -2.30
C PRO A 148 20.09 -1.72 -3.16
N LEU A 149 20.70 -2.57 -3.99
CA LEU A 149 20.05 -3.64 -4.76
C LEU A 149 20.08 -4.99 -4.04
N LEU A 150 19.01 -5.78 -4.19
CA LEU A 150 18.94 -7.12 -3.61
C LEU A 150 19.52 -8.06 -4.66
N PHE A 151 20.62 -8.73 -4.35
CA PHE A 151 21.22 -9.69 -5.27
C PHE A 151 20.68 -11.09 -5.02
N VAL A 152 20.32 -11.78 -6.10
CA VAL A 152 19.82 -13.16 -6.05
C VAL A 152 20.34 -13.98 -7.23
N PRO A 153 20.60 -15.28 -7.04
CA PRO A 153 20.97 -16.17 -8.13
C PRO A 153 19.74 -16.57 -8.96
N PRO A 154 19.91 -16.89 -10.27
CA PRO A 154 18.81 -17.28 -11.16
C PRO A 154 18.06 -18.54 -10.69
N SER A 155 18.80 -19.48 -10.07
CA SER A 155 18.28 -20.76 -9.60
C SER A 155 17.42 -20.65 -8.33
N MET A 156 17.36 -19.50 -7.66
CA MET A 156 16.60 -19.32 -6.42
C MET A 156 15.10 -19.60 -6.65
N PRO A 157 14.41 -20.36 -5.77
CA PRO A 157 12.96 -20.52 -5.85
C PRO A 157 12.24 -19.18 -5.64
N LEU A 158 11.23 -18.90 -6.48
CA LEU A 158 10.53 -17.61 -6.48
C LEU A 158 9.83 -17.29 -5.15
N GLY A 159 9.31 -18.31 -4.46
CA GLY A 159 8.73 -18.16 -3.12
C GLY A 159 9.74 -17.70 -2.07
N VAL A 160 11.02 -18.09 -2.19
CA VAL A 160 12.09 -17.65 -1.29
C VAL A 160 12.44 -16.18 -1.56
N LEU A 161 12.56 -15.80 -2.84
CA LEU A 161 12.74 -14.39 -3.23
C LEU A 161 11.60 -13.52 -2.69
N LEU A 162 10.34 -13.94 -2.87
CA LEU A 162 9.19 -13.19 -2.39
C LEU A 162 9.22 -12.98 -0.88
N ALA A 163 9.51 -14.02 -0.10
CA ALA A 163 9.62 -13.91 1.36
C ALA A 163 10.76 -12.96 1.78
N LYS A 164 11.90 -13.01 1.09
CA LYS A 164 13.03 -12.10 1.32
C LYS A 164 12.67 -10.65 0.99
N MET A 165 12.05 -10.41 -0.15
CA MET A 165 11.57 -9.09 -0.58
C MET A 165 10.54 -8.51 0.41
N GLN A 166 9.62 -9.32 0.93
CA GLN A 166 8.66 -8.90 1.95
C GLN A 166 9.33 -8.52 3.27
N THR A 167 10.28 -9.35 3.73
CA THR A 167 11.00 -9.14 4.99
C THR A 167 11.86 -7.88 4.95
N GLU A 168 12.61 -7.69 3.85
CA GLU A 168 13.49 -6.52 3.66
C GLU A 168 12.74 -5.28 3.14
N ARG A 169 11.43 -5.39 2.83
CA ARG A 169 10.61 -4.34 2.20
C ARG A 169 11.23 -3.82 0.89
N ARG A 170 11.68 -4.75 0.05
CA ARG A 170 12.33 -4.48 -1.24
C ARG A 170 11.43 -4.91 -2.38
N HIS A 171 11.41 -4.09 -3.42
CA HIS A 171 10.54 -4.28 -4.60
C HIS A 171 11.33 -4.41 -5.90
N MET A 172 12.64 -4.58 -5.79
CA MET A 172 13.56 -4.80 -6.92
C MET A 172 14.69 -5.69 -6.42
N ALA A 173 15.05 -6.66 -7.24
CA ALA A 173 16.22 -7.49 -7.09
C ALA A 173 16.96 -7.55 -8.42
N LEU A 174 18.28 -7.66 -8.35
CA LEU A 174 19.12 -7.90 -9.51
C LEU A 174 19.55 -9.36 -9.49
N VAL A 175 19.33 -10.03 -10.62
CA VAL A 175 19.78 -11.40 -10.83
C VAL A 175 21.24 -11.35 -11.24
N ILE A 176 22.10 -12.08 -10.54
CA ILE A 176 23.53 -12.18 -10.85
C ILE A 176 23.89 -13.65 -10.98
N ASP A 177 24.66 -13.97 -12.03
CA ASP A 177 25.24 -15.29 -12.22
C ASP A 177 26.38 -15.52 -11.22
N GLU A 178 26.42 -16.73 -10.67
CA GLU A 178 27.40 -17.16 -9.65
C GLU A 178 28.85 -17.23 -10.16
#